data_AF-A0A351BKZ1-F1
#
_entry.id   AF-A0A351BKZ1-F1
#
_cell.length_a   1.000
_cell.length_b   1.000
_cell.length_c   1.000
_cell.angle_alpha   90.00
_cell.angle_beta   90.00
_cell.angle_gamma   90.00
#
_symmetry.space_group_name_H-M   'P 1'
#
loop_
_entity.id
_entity.type
_entity.pdbx_description
1 polymer ?
#
loop_
_entity_poly.entity_id
_entity_poly.type
_entity_poly.pdbx_seq_one_letter_code
_entity_poly.pdbx_strand_id
1 'polypeptide(L)'
;MTWRENLADEMRAIGIGSVLQYEVTFPRVIAALVAGATADQTGNTVTVTATAHGLSSAVAGADFYFPGSPSIPAGWYANLQRPTVNSLTFINPVSQTVSSESVNSGAAFTGNAVIGSISIPPLTASGQVIADVFRSGGTTAASKQVQWNHGGSLIMKPPASTASPFVRSQNSFANVGATNKQVGYATIDGTATTGSGVYLGTVDTSVASLLEFIGSVSAAADFLLVYSAHVVVFP
;
A
#
# COMPACT_ATOMS: atom_id res chain seq x y z
N MET A 1 -22.59 -11.52 -23.30
CA MET A 1 -21.63 -10.41 -23.34
C MET A 1 -22.43 -9.15 -23.08
N THR A 2 -22.19 -8.51 -21.94
CA THR A 2 -22.97 -7.35 -21.49
C THR A 2 -22.41 -6.08 -22.14
N TRP A 3 -23.24 -5.07 -22.37
CA TRP A 3 -22.84 -3.81 -23.04
C TRP A 3 -21.62 -3.10 -22.38
N ARG A 4 -21.37 -3.35 -21.09
CA ARG A 4 -20.21 -2.83 -20.36
C ARG A 4 -18.89 -3.53 -20.72
N GLU A 5 -18.95 -4.82 -21.06
CA GLU A 5 -17.79 -5.57 -21.53
C GLU A 5 -17.37 -5.09 -22.92
N ASN A 6 -18.35 -4.84 -23.81
CA ASN A 6 -18.10 -4.29 -25.15
C ASN A 6 -17.45 -2.90 -25.11
N LEU A 7 -17.89 -2.01 -24.22
CA LEU A 7 -17.33 -0.67 -24.11
C LEU A 7 -15.86 -0.69 -23.66
N ALA A 8 -15.50 -1.56 -22.71
CA ALA A 8 -14.11 -1.68 -22.25
C ALA A 8 -13.19 -2.19 -23.36
N ASP A 9 -13.66 -3.12 -24.18
CA ASP A 9 -12.90 -3.66 -25.30
C ASP A 9 -12.82 -2.69 -26.49
N GLU A 10 -13.87 -1.91 -26.75
CA GLU A 10 -13.86 -0.80 -27.71
C GLU A 10 -12.89 0.31 -27.28
N MET A 11 -12.89 0.71 -26.00
CA MET A 11 -11.96 1.69 -25.45
C MET A 11 -10.50 1.23 -25.57
N ARG A 12 -10.23 -0.07 -25.34
CA ARG A 12 -8.91 -0.67 -25.58
C ARG A 12 -8.50 -0.59 -27.05
N ALA A 13 -9.42 -0.87 -27.97
CA ALA A 13 -9.13 -0.87 -29.42
C ALA A 13 -8.75 0.52 -29.96
N ILE A 14 -9.19 1.61 -29.33
CA ILE A 14 -8.85 2.99 -29.71
C ILE A 14 -7.78 3.62 -28.81
N GLY A 15 -7.10 2.83 -27.97
CA GLY A 15 -5.96 3.28 -27.16
C GLY A 15 -6.34 4.22 -26.00
N ILE A 16 -7.61 4.22 -25.56
CA ILE A 16 -8.03 5.00 -24.39
C ILE A 16 -7.62 4.25 -23.12
N GLY A 17 -6.93 4.97 -22.22
CA GLY A 17 -6.56 4.45 -20.90
C GLY A 17 -7.79 4.06 -20.08
N SER A 18 -7.74 2.87 -19.48
CA SER A 18 -8.77 2.39 -18.57
C SER A 18 -8.35 2.63 -17.13
N VAL A 19 -9.23 3.25 -16.33
CA VAL A 19 -9.01 3.41 -14.88
C VAL A 19 -9.43 2.12 -14.19
N LEU A 20 -8.49 1.50 -13.51
CA LEU A 20 -8.72 0.32 -12.69
C LEU A 20 -8.83 0.73 -11.22
N GLN A 21 -9.82 0.17 -10.53
CA GLN A 21 -10.05 0.39 -9.10
C GLN A 21 -9.56 -0.82 -8.31
N TYR A 22 -8.89 -0.56 -7.19
CA TYR A 22 -8.52 -1.63 -6.26
C TYR A 22 -9.79 -2.20 -5.60
N GLU A 23 -9.76 -3.50 -5.28
CA GLU A 23 -10.81 -4.17 -4.48
C GLU A 23 -10.68 -3.87 -2.97
N VAL A 24 -9.99 -2.79 -2.61
CA VAL A 24 -9.80 -2.36 -1.23
C VAL A 24 -10.42 -0.99 -1.01
N THR A 25 -10.89 -0.75 0.21
CA THR A 25 -11.36 0.58 0.61
C THR A 25 -10.22 1.38 1.22
N PHE A 26 -10.14 2.66 0.85
CA PHE A 26 -9.27 3.64 1.47
C PHE A 26 -10.11 4.53 2.41
N PRO A 27 -9.54 5.08 3.50
CA PRO A 27 -8.12 5.11 3.82
C PRO A 27 -7.55 3.82 4.43
N ARG A 28 -6.26 3.57 4.19
CA ARG A 28 -5.49 2.46 4.79
C ARG A 28 -4.24 2.97 5.48
N VAL A 29 -3.87 2.41 6.62
CA VAL A 29 -2.71 2.81 7.40
C VAL A 29 -1.80 1.65 7.76
N ILE A 30 -0.50 1.87 7.55
CA ILE A 30 0.58 1.03 8.05
C ILE A 30 1.27 1.84 9.15
N ALA A 31 1.35 1.29 10.35
CA ALA A 31 2.05 1.95 11.45
C ALA A 31 3.22 1.09 11.94
N ALA A 32 4.38 1.73 12.04
CA ALA A 32 5.50 1.21 12.80
C ALA A 32 5.24 1.51 14.28
N LEU A 33 4.48 0.63 14.92
CA LEU A 33 4.16 0.76 16.35
C LEU A 33 5.44 0.80 17.19
N VAL A 34 5.31 1.34 18.41
CA VAL A 34 6.41 1.39 19.38
C VAL A 34 6.81 -0.03 19.81
N ALA A 35 8.11 -0.26 19.96
CA ALA A 35 8.63 -1.52 20.50
C ALA A 35 8.07 -1.78 21.91
N GLY A 36 7.73 -3.04 22.19
CA GLY A 36 7.08 -3.43 23.44
C GLY A 36 5.58 -3.14 23.50
N ALA A 37 4.94 -2.75 22.39
CA ALA A 37 3.48 -2.67 22.33
C ALA A 37 2.84 -4.04 22.62
N THR A 38 1.73 -4.02 23.36
CA THR A 38 0.94 -5.22 23.67
C THR A 38 -0.45 -5.13 23.07
N ALA A 39 -1.03 -6.28 22.75
CA ALA A 39 -2.40 -6.43 22.29
C ALA A 39 -3.23 -7.20 23.32
N ASP A 40 -4.37 -6.63 23.67
CA ASP A 40 -5.46 -7.28 24.39
C ASP A 40 -6.66 -7.37 23.45
N GLN A 41 -7.48 -8.41 23.59
CA GLN A 41 -8.73 -8.52 22.84
C GLN A 41 -9.85 -8.95 23.78
N THR A 42 -11.01 -8.31 23.65
CA THR A 42 -12.26 -8.72 24.31
C THR A 42 -13.37 -8.72 23.28
N GLY A 43 -13.96 -9.90 23.04
CA GLY A 43 -14.91 -10.07 21.94
C GLY A 43 -14.19 -9.85 20.62
N ASN A 44 -14.70 -8.94 19.79
CA ASN A 44 -14.08 -8.56 18.51
C ASN A 44 -13.13 -7.37 18.59
N THR A 45 -13.12 -6.63 19.70
CA THR A 45 -12.33 -5.41 19.81
C THR A 45 -10.93 -5.74 20.29
N VAL A 46 -9.94 -5.44 19.46
CA VAL A 46 -8.53 -5.49 19.83
C VAL A 46 -8.14 -4.10 20.34
N THR A 47 -7.41 -4.06 21.45
CA THR A 47 -6.78 -2.88 22.00
C THR A 47 -5.28 -3.07 21.97
N VAL A 48 -4.56 -2.18 21.30
CA VAL A 48 -3.11 -2.14 21.32
C VAL A 48 -2.66 -1.01 22.23
N THR A 49 -1.72 -1.29 23.14
CA THR A 49 -1.24 -0.34 24.14
C THR A 49 0.29 -0.21 24.09
N ALA A 50 0.78 1.03 24.08
CA ALA A 50 2.20 1.37 24.28
C ALA A 50 2.34 2.86 24.64
N THR A 51 3.53 3.29 25.05
CA THR A 51 3.81 4.73 25.19
C THR A 51 3.97 5.36 23.81
N ALA A 52 3.02 6.21 23.42
CA ALA A 52 3.03 7.07 22.24
C ALA A 52 3.30 6.37 20.89
N HIS A 53 2.27 5.75 20.30
CA HIS A 53 2.38 5.07 19.00
C HIS A 53 2.76 5.99 17.82
N GLY A 54 2.72 7.32 17.99
CA GLY A 54 3.07 8.28 16.94
C GLY A 54 2.00 8.48 15.85
N LEU A 55 0.86 7.80 15.95
CA LEU A 55 -0.29 8.05 15.07
C LEU A 55 -0.96 9.39 15.43
N SER A 56 -1.49 10.08 14.43
CA SER A 56 -2.35 11.26 14.62
C SER A 56 -3.82 10.85 14.69
N SER A 57 -4.74 11.78 14.96
CA SER A 57 -6.19 11.53 14.89
C SER A 57 -6.72 11.30 13.47
N ALA A 58 -5.93 11.62 12.43
CA ALA A 58 -6.33 11.48 11.03
C ALA A 58 -6.48 10.03 10.56
N VAL A 59 -6.01 9.06 11.36
CA VAL A 59 -6.08 7.62 11.04
C VAL A 59 -7.42 6.98 11.42
N ALA A 60 -8.30 7.71 12.13
CA ALA A 60 -9.55 7.15 12.62
C ALA A 60 -10.46 6.71 11.47
N GLY A 61 -11.02 5.51 11.57
CA GLY A 61 -11.86 4.86 10.57
C GLY A 61 -11.10 4.16 9.43
N ALA A 62 -9.77 4.28 9.35
CA ALA A 62 -8.98 3.59 8.33
C ALA A 62 -8.89 2.07 8.57
N ASP A 63 -8.63 1.30 7.51
CA ASP A 63 -8.12 -0.07 7.67
C ASP A 63 -6.68 0.00 8.16
N PHE A 64 -6.33 -0.84 9.13
CA PHE A 64 -5.02 -0.88 9.77
C PHE A 64 -4.31 -2.20 9.50
N TYR A 65 -3.06 -2.13 9.06
CA TYR A 65 -2.19 -3.29 9.01
C TYR A 65 -1.62 -3.58 10.40
N PHE A 66 -2.18 -4.58 11.06
CA PHE A 66 -1.65 -5.09 12.33
C PHE A 66 -0.53 -6.10 12.02
N PRO A 67 0.68 -5.95 12.59
CA PRO A 67 1.81 -6.82 12.29
C PRO A 67 1.75 -8.18 13.00
N GLY A 68 0.69 -8.43 13.76
CA GLY A 68 0.43 -9.71 14.41
C GLY A 68 0.86 -9.77 15.88
N SER A 69 0.30 -10.74 16.58
CA SER A 69 0.66 -11.25 17.91
C SER A 69 0.46 -12.77 17.90
N PRO A 70 0.86 -13.52 18.94
CA PRO A 70 0.70 -14.98 18.98
C PRO A 70 -0.70 -15.50 18.63
N SER A 71 -1.77 -14.83 19.08
CA SER A 71 -3.17 -15.25 18.84
C SER A 71 -3.91 -14.42 17.79
N ILE A 72 -3.33 -13.30 17.33
CA ILE A 72 -3.95 -12.42 16.33
C ILE A 72 -3.01 -12.36 15.12
N PRO A 73 -3.36 -12.95 13.97
CA PRO A 73 -2.46 -13.01 12.82
C PRO A 73 -2.19 -11.61 12.25
N ALA A 74 -1.04 -11.46 11.58
CA ALA A 74 -0.75 -10.25 10.83
C ALA A 74 -1.74 -10.08 9.67
N GLY A 75 -2.17 -8.84 9.41
CA GLY A 75 -3.11 -8.56 8.33
C GLY A 75 -3.83 -7.24 8.44
N TRP A 76 -4.76 -7.01 7.52
CA TRP A 76 -5.61 -5.82 7.48
C TRP A 76 -6.85 -6.01 8.34
N TYR A 77 -7.09 -5.06 9.24
CA TYR A 77 -8.26 -5.02 10.11
C TYR A 77 -8.99 -3.68 9.95
N ALA A 78 -10.30 -3.72 10.06
CA ALA A 78 -11.14 -2.54 9.81
C ALA A 78 -11.29 -1.66 11.06
N ASN A 79 -11.72 -0.42 10.82
CA ASN A 79 -12.19 0.52 11.83
C ASN A 79 -11.15 0.84 12.91
N LEU A 80 -9.95 1.26 12.50
CA LEU A 80 -8.95 1.76 13.44
C LEU A 80 -9.49 2.98 14.18
N GLN A 81 -9.35 2.97 15.49
CA GLN A 81 -9.61 4.11 16.36
C GLN A 81 -8.37 4.39 17.20
N ARG A 82 -8.25 5.65 17.65
CA ARG A 82 -7.19 6.09 18.55
C ARG A 82 -7.80 6.80 19.75
N PRO A 83 -8.30 6.03 20.75
CA PRO A 83 -8.92 6.63 21.93
C PRO A 83 -7.97 7.53 22.71
N THR A 84 -6.68 7.18 22.75
CA THR A 84 -5.63 8.01 23.39
C THR A 84 -4.34 7.97 22.57
N VAL A 85 -3.34 8.77 22.96
CA VAL A 85 -1.99 8.70 22.36
C VAL A 85 -1.29 7.36 22.61
N ASN A 86 -1.71 6.62 23.65
CA ASN A 86 -1.09 5.38 24.10
C ASN A 86 -1.94 4.14 23.80
N SER A 87 -3.09 4.30 23.12
CA SER A 87 -4.02 3.21 22.86
C SER A 87 -4.64 3.34 21.48
N LEU A 88 -4.66 2.23 20.76
CA LEU A 88 -5.34 2.04 19.48
C LEU A 88 -6.36 0.92 19.63
N THR A 89 -7.47 1.00 18.91
CA THR A 89 -8.40 -0.12 18.82
C THR A 89 -8.79 -0.41 17.38
N PHE A 90 -9.11 -1.67 17.07
CA PHE A 90 -9.61 -2.09 15.78
C PHE A 90 -10.45 -3.36 15.92
N ILE A 91 -11.12 -3.77 14.84
CA ILE A 91 -12.03 -4.92 14.86
C ILE A 91 -11.38 -6.15 14.25
N ASN A 92 -11.20 -7.18 15.07
CA ASN A 92 -10.89 -8.53 14.62
C ASN A 92 -12.20 -9.27 14.27
N PRO A 93 -12.36 -9.81 13.05
CA PRO A 93 -13.56 -10.56 12.67
C PRO A 93 -13.78 -11.82 13.55
N VAL A 94 -12.72 -12.35 14.16
CA VAL A 94 -12.80 -13.48 15.09
C VAL A 94 -12.92 -12.97 16.52
N SER A 95 -14.01 -13.35 17.20
CA SER A 95 -14.21 -13.02 18.61
C SER A 95 -13.36 -13.93 19.49
N GLN A 96 -12.56 -13.36 20.39
CA GLN A 96 -11.72 -14.09 21.33
C GLN A 96 -11.34 -13.24 22.55
N THR A 97 -10.70 -13.87 23.52
CA THR A 97 -10.08 -13.20 24.67
C THR A 97 -8.58 -13.40 24.58
N VAL A 98 -7.85 -12.30 24.45
CA VAL A 98 -6.38 -12.26 24.41
C VAL A 98 -5.95 -11.25 25.46
N SER A 99 -4.86 -11.53 26.18
CA SER A 99 -4.33 -10.57 27.16
C SER A 99 -2.83 -10.38 27.05
N SER A 100 -2.43 -9.11 26.96
CA SER A 100 -1.06 -8.60 27.03
C SER A 100 -0.06 -9.29 26.10
N GLU A 101 -0.49 -9.67 24.90
CA GLU A 101 0.38 -10.33 23.94
C GLU A 101 1.33 -9.34 23.25
N SER A 102 2.60 -9.69 23.12
CA SER A 102 3.56 -8.84 22.42
C SER A 102 3.22 -8.71 20.94
N VAL A 103 3.07 -7.47 20.49
CA VAL A 103 2.86 -7.15 19.07
C VAL A 103 4.19 -7.28 18.34
N ASN A 104 4.20 -7.99 17.21
CA ASN A 104 5.38 -8.19 16.36
C ASN A 104 6.61 -8.66 17.14
N SER A 105 6.42 -9.63 18.06
CA SER A 105 7.46 -10.15 18.95
C SER A 105 8.17 -9.07 19.77
N GLY A 106 7.48 -7.97 20.10
CA GLY A 106 8.00 -6.84 20.87
C GLY A 106 8.82 -5.84 20.05
N ALA A 107 9.00 -6.06 18.74
CA ALA A 107 9.73 -5.15 17.86
C ALA A 107 8.77 -4.18 17.12
N ALA A 108 9.28 -3.02 16.71
CA ALA A 108 8.56 -2.16 15.79
C ALA A 108 8.45 -2.80 14.40
N PHE A 109 7.29 -2.69 13.74
CA PHE A 109 7.11 -3.18 12.37
C PHE A 109 7.68 -2.18 11.37
N THR A 110 8.81 -2.53 10.76
CA THR A 110 9.44 -1.73 9.69
C THR A 110 9.46 -2.44 8.34
N GLY A 111 8.71 -3.54 8.24
CA GLY A 111 8.58 -4.36 7.04
C GLY A 111 7.66 -3.74 5.98
N ASN A 112 7.55 -4.47 4.86
CA ASN A 112 6.62 -4.15 3.79
C ASN A 112 5.27 -4.80 4.05
N ALA A 113 4.19 -4.07 3.82
CA ALA A 113 2.83 -4.61 3.78
C ALA A 113 2.19 -4.31 2.42
N VAL A 114 1.55 -5.32 1.83
CA VAL A 114 0.74 -5.16 0.61
C VAL A 114 -0.52 -4.40 1.01
N ILE A 115 -0.69 -3.18 0.49
CA ILE A 115 -1.85 -2.32 0.73
C ILE A 115 -3.05 -2.76 -0.10
N GLY A 116 -2.79 -3.21 -1.33
CA GLY A 116 -3.81 -3.74 -2.22
C GLY A 116 -3.16 -4.33 -3.45
N SER A 117 -3.93 -5.09 -4.22
CA SER A 117 -3.49 -5.68 -5.47
C SER A 117 -4.56 -5.51 -6.53
N ILE A 118 -4.15 -5.52 -7.79
CA ILE A 118 -5.05 -5.39 -8.92
C ILE A 118 -4.56 -6.24 -10.08
N SER A 119 -5.48 -6.92 -10.77
CA SER A 119 -5.16 -7.57 -12.04
C SER A 119 -5.17 -6.52 -13.14
N ILE A 120 -4.01 -6.28 -13.76
CA ILE A 120 -3.93 -5.46 -14.97
C ILE A 120 -4.22 -6.35 -16.18
N PRO A 121 -4.94 -5.84 -17.20
CA PRO A 121 -5.18 -6.57 -18.43
C PRO A 121 -3.89 -6.77 -19.23
N PRO A 122 -3.92 -7.62 -20.28
CA PRO A 122 -2.83 -7.72 -21.23
C PRO A 122 -2.42 -6.35 -21.80
N LEU A 123 -1.12 -6.17 -22.02
CA LEU A 123 -0.52 -4.99 -22.62
C LEU A 123 0.16 -5.35 -23.94
N THR A 124 0.17 -4.40 -24.86
CA THR A 124 0.96 -4.45 -26.10
C THR A 124 2.43 -4.19 -25.82
N ALA A 125 3.29 -4.33 -26.83
CA ALA A 125 4.72 -4.04 -26.74
C ALA A 125 5.06 -2.58 -26.39
N SER A 126 4.07 -1.68 -26.37
CA SER A 126 4.21 -0.27 -25.97
C SER A 126 3.18 0.15 -24.92
N GLY A 127 2.46 -0.80 -24.33
CA GLY A 127 1.49 -0.53 -23.29
C GLY A 127 2.15 0.06 -22.04
N GLN A 128 1.38 0.86 -21.31
CA GLN A 128 1.82 1.64 -20.17
C GLN A 128 0.84 1.52 -19.00
N VAL A 129 1.38 1.52 -17.80
CA VAL A 129 0.61 1.62 -16.56
C VAL A 129 1.08 2.84 -15.79
N ILE A 130 0.12 3.61 -15.27
CA ILE A 130 0.36 4.76 -14.39
C ILE A 130 -0.41 4.52 -13.10
N ALA A 131 0.28 4.50 -11.96
CA ALA A 131 -0.30 4.44 -10.63
C ALA A 131 -0.06 5.77 -9.89
N ASP A 132 -1.13 6.32 -9.34
CA ASP A 132 -1.09 7.58 -8.59
C ASP A 132 -1.58 7.33 -7.17
N VAL A 133 -0.85 7.88 -6.20
CA VAL A 133 -1.14 7.71 -4.78
C VAL A 133 -1.11 9.05 -4.08
N PHE A 134 -2.16 9.33 -3.34
CA PHE A 134 -2.23 10.42 -2.39
C PHE A 134 -2.10 9.88 -0.98
N ARG A 135 -1.05 10.30 -0.27
CA ARG A 135 -0.72 9.79 1.06
C ARG A 135 -0.32 10.88 2.03
N SER A 136 -0.43 10.54 3.31
CA SER A 136 0.12 11.24 4.46
C SER A 136 0.99 10.30 5.30
N GLY A 137 1.48 10.77 6.44
CA GLY A 137 2.22 9.98 7.41
C GLY A 137 2.51 10.79 8.68
N GLY A 138 3.33 10.23 9.57
CA GLY A 138 3.84 10.99 10.71
C GLY A 138 4.90 12.01 10.29
N THR A 139 5.14 12.98 11.17
CA THR A 139 6.02 14.12 10.95
C THR A 139 7.47 13.87 11.36
N THR A 140 7.82 12.65 11.76
CA THR A 140 9.20 12.33 12.14
C THR A 140 10.09 12.15 10.89
N ALA A 141 11.40 12.07 11.11
CA ALA A 141 12.37 11.80 10.04
C ALA A 141 12.29 10.36 9.48
N ALA A 142 11.44 9.49 10.00
CA ALA A 142 11.26 8.14 9.46
C ALA A 142 10.82 8.19 8.01
N SER A 143 11.39 7.32 7.19
CA SER A 143 11.05 7.19 5.79
C SER A 143 9.69 6.51 5.62
N LYS A 144 8.82 7.11 4.82
CA LYS A 144 7.56 6.51 4.36
C LYS A 144 7.71 6.15 2.89
N GLN A 145 7.47 4.88 2.56
CA GLN A 145 7.67 4.38 1.21
C GLN A 145 6.38 3.79 0.64
N VAL A 146 6.20 4.00 -0.65
CA VAL A 146 5.20 3.36 -1.49
C VAL A 146 5.93 2.74 -2.67
N GLN A 147 5.57 1.51 -3.03
CA GLN A 147 6.20 0.81 -4.15
C GLN A 147 5.21 -0.15 -4.79
N TRP A 148 5.54 -0.61 -5.99
CA TRP A 148 4.74 -1.57 -6.72
C TRP A 148 5.57 -2.74 -7.19
N ASN A 149 5.03 -3.93 -6.95
CA ASN A 149 5.52 -5.15 -7.56
C ASN A 149 4.61 -5.55 -8.71
N HIS A 150 5.20 -5.99 -9.81
CA HIS A 150 4.51 -6.57 -10.96
C HIS A 150 5.00 -8.00 -11.12
N GLY A 151 4.08 -8.96 -11.13
CA GLY A 151 4.43 -10.39 -11.14
C GLY A 151 5.39 -10.80 -10.01
N GLY A 152 5.27 -10.17 -8.83
CA GLY A 152 6.13 -10.40 -7.67
C GLY A 152 7.50 -9.69 -7.69
N SER A 153 7.84 -8.97 -8.76
CA SER A 153 9.09 -8.22 -8.89
C SER A 153 8.87 -6.72 -8.77
N LEU A 154 9.75 -6.01 -8.05
CA LEU A 154 9.68 -4.56 -7.92
C LEU A 154 9.81 -3.87 -9.29
N ILE A 155 8.84 -3.02 -9.65
CA ILE A 155 8.82 -2.30 -10.93
C ILE A 155 8.69 -0.78 -10.79
N MET A 156 8.13 -0.29 -9.69
CA MET A 156 8.01 1.15 -9.44
C MET A 156 8.27 1.46 -7.97
N LYS A 157 9.22 2.34 -7.68
CA LYS A 157 9.50 2.84 -6.32
C LYS A 157 10.21 4.18 -6.39
N PRO A 158 9.76 5.20 -5.62
CA PRO A 158 10.46 6.48 -5.59
C PRO A 158 11.91 6.29 -5.11
N PRO A 159 12.90 6.90 -5.79
CA PRO A 159 14.33 6.71 -5.50
C PRO A 159 14.73 7.20 -4.10
N ALA A 160 14.03 8.23 -3.61
CA ALA A 160 14.20 8.75 -2.28
C ALA A 160 12.93 8.44 -1.48
N SER A 161 13.09 7.65 -0.42
CA SER A 161 12.08 7.60 0.60
C SER A 161 11.98 8.94 1.29
N THR A 162 10.78 9.51 1.33
CA THR A 162 10.59 10.84 1.91
C THR A 162 10.12 10.71 3.36
N ALA A 163 10.69 11.56 4.21
CA ALA A 163 10.17 11.82 5.55
C ALA A 163 8.92 12.70 5.51
N SER A 164 8.65 13.36 4.37
CA SER A 164 7.48 14.21 4.19
C SER A 164 6.21 13.38 4.38
N PRO A 165 5.31 13.81 5.27
CA PRO A 165 4.07 13.11 5.51
C PRO A 165 3.18 13.17 4.26
N PHE A 166 2.83 14.39 3.82
CA PHE A 166 1.92 14.64 2.72
C PHE A 166 2.67 14.71 1.38
N VAL A 167 2.40 13.75 0.50
CA VAL A 167 2.94 13.75 -0.86
C VAL A 167 1.97 13.07 -1.83
N ARG A 168 2.06 13.46 -3.09
CA ARG A 168 1.51 12.71 -4.23
C ARG A 168 2.63 11.94 -4.90
N SER A 169 2.46 10.64 -5.07
CA SER A 169 3.41 9.80 -5.80
C SER A 169 2.80 9.36 -7.12
N GLN A 170 3.52 9.60 -8.22
CA GLN A 170 3.15 9.13 -9.55
C GLN A 170 4.18 8.11 -10.01
N ASN A 171 3.71 6.92 -10.32
CA ASN A 171 4.51 5.74 -10.56
C ASN A 171 4.09 5.22 -11.92
N SER A 172 5.02 4.87 -12.78
CA SER A 172 4.65 4.30 -14.07
C SER A 172 5.64 3.26 -14.55
N PHE A 173 5.14 2.32 -15.35
CA PHE A 173 5.99 1.48 -16.17
C PHE A 173 5.41 1.34 -17.56
N ALA A 174 6.26 1.08 -18.53
CA ALA A 174 5.85 0.79 -19.89
C ALA A 174 6.62 -0.41 -20.44
N ASN A 175 5.97 -1.15 -21.32
CA ASN A 175 6.65 -2.11 -22.19
C ASN A 175 7.51 -1.36 -23.22
N VAL A 176 8.69 -1.90 -23.51
CA VAL A 176 9.67 -1.27 -24.41
C VAL A 176 10.02 -2.23 -25.55
N GLY A 177 9.15 -2.26 -26.55
CA GLY A 177 9.33 -3.03 -27.79
C GLY A 177 9.05 -4.52 -27.66
N ALA A 178 8.67 -5.00 -26.47
CA ALA A 178 8.23 -6.38 -26.22
C ALA A 178 7.31 -6.43 -24.99
N THR A 179 6.44 -7.43 -24.90
CA THR A 179 5.50 -7.63 -23.77
C THR A 179 6.18 -8.14 -22.50
N ASN A 180 7.45 -8.54 -22.57
CA ASN A 180 8.24 -9.06 -21.46
C ASN A 180 9.48 -8.19 -21.18
N LYS A 181 9.42 -6.91 -21.53
CA LYS A 181 10.49 -5.94 -21.27
C LYS A 181 9.89 -4.64 -20.78
N GLN A 182 9.93 -4.42 -19.47
CA GLN A 182 9.39 -3.21 -18.86
C GLN A 182 10.51 -2.26 -18.42
N VAL A 183 10.23 -0.97 -18.50
CA VAL A 183 10.97 0.07 -17.79
C VAL A 183 9.97 0.81 -16.90
N GLY A 184 10.23 0.82 -15.60
CA GLY A 184 9.40 1.50 -14.60
C GLY A 184 10.17 2.56 -13.84
N TYR A 185 9.47 3.57 -13.36
CA TYR A 185 10.00 4.64 -12.53
C TYR A 185 8.90 5.25 -11.65
N ALA A 186 9.32 6.10 -10.72
CA ALA A 186 8.42 6.75 -9.79
C ALA A 186 8.90 8.14 -9.40
N THR A 187 7.99 9.09 -9.37
CA THR A 187 8.19 10.47 -8.96
C THR A 187 7.38 10.80 -7.71
N ILE A 188 7.81 11.85 -7.02
CA ILE A 188 7.09 12.45 -5.89
C ILE A 188 6.90 13.93 -6.22
N ASP A 189 5.66 14.41 -6.11
CA ASP A 189 5.26 15.80 -6.30
C ASP A 189 5.81 16.42 -7.61
N GLY A 190 5.83 15.63 -8.69
CA GLY A 190 6.31 16.07 -10.02
C GLY A 190 7.83 16.24 -10.15
N THR A 191 8.60 15.81 -9.14
CA THR A 191 10.06 15.89 -9.16
C THR A 191 10.67 14.80 -10.05
N ALA A 192 11.66 15.16 -10.86
CA ALA A 192 12.35 14.21 -11.74
C ALA A 192 13.06 13.09 -10.95
N THR A 193 13.07 11.89 -11.54
CA THR A 193 13.70 10.69 -10.98
C THR A 193 15.08 10.51 -11.59
N THR A 194 16.09 10.27 -10.75
CA THR A 194 17.44 9.89 -11.20
C THR A 194 17.53 8.37 -11.37
N GLY A 195 18.61 7.88 -12.00
CA GLY A 195 18.75 6.47 -12.40
C GLY A 195 18.53 5.41 -11.30
N SER A 196 18.67 5.76 -10.02
CA SER A 196 18.36 4.87 -8.89
C SER A 196 16.87 4.57 -8.68
N GLY A 197 15.98 5.29 -9.37
CA GLY A 197 14.53 5.07 -9.34
C GLY A 197 13.98 4.48 -10.63
N VAL A 198 14.84 3.95 -11.50
CA VAL A 198 14.45 3.21 -12.70
C VAL A 198 14.59 1.71 -12.44
N TYR A 199 13.54 0.95 -12.74
CA TYR A 199 13.47 -0.50 -12.55
C TYR A 199 13.21 -1.17 -13.90
N LEU A 200 13.82 -2.32 -14.10
CA LEU A 200 13.64 -3.14 -15.29
C LEU A 200 12.82 -4.38 -14.92
N GLY A 201 11.80 -4.66 -15.72
CA GLY A 201 10.94 -5.83 -15.54
C GLY A 201 11.05 -6.80 -16.72
N THR A 202 10.74 -8.05 -16.43
CA THR A 202 10.68 -9.13 -17.44
C THR A 202 9.37 -9.92 -17.36
N VAL A 203 8.32 -9.34 -16.77
CA VAL A 203 7.03 -10.01 -16.59
C VAL A 203 6.33 -10.09 -17.93
N ASP A 204 5.82 -11.26 -18.31
CA ASP A 204 5.02 -11.38 -19.52
C ASP A 204 3.66 -10.70 -19.34
N THR A 205 3.45 -9.61 -20.09
CA THR A 205 2.20 -8.85 -20.11
C THR A 205 1.32 -9.16 -21.31
N SER A 206 1.67 -10.16 -22.12
CA SER A 206 0.75 -10.65 -23.18
C SER A 206 -0.51 -11.31 -22.60
N VAL A 207 -0.51 -11.56 -21.30
CA VAL A 207 -1.64 -12.05 -20.50
C VAL A 207 -1.90 -11.10 -19.32
N ALA A 208 -3.07 -11.24 -18.70
CA ALA A 208 -3.38 -10.50 -17.47
C ALA A 208 -2.34 -10.83 -16.38
N SER A 209 -1.93 -9.82 -15.62
CA SER A 209 -0.87 -9.97 -14.62
C SER A 209 -1.21 -9.20 -13.35
N LEU A 210 -0.60 -9.59 -12.22
CA LEU A 210 -0.86 -8.97 -10.92
C LEU A 210 0.07 -7.78 -10.71
N LEU A 211 -0.52 -6.65 -10.32
CA LEU A 211 0.18 -5.47 -9.81
C LEU A 211 -0.18 -5.29 -8.33
N GLU A 212 0.83 -5.28 -7.46
CA GLU A 212 0.69 -5.15 -6.03
C GLU A 212 1.19 -3.79 -5.57
N PHE A 213 0.38 -3.08 -4.79
CA PHE A 213 0.74 -1.82 -4.15
C PHE A 213 1.17 -2.09 -2.71
N ILE A 214 2.38 -1.65 -2.36
CA ILE A 214 3.07 -1.97 -1.10
C ILE A 214 3.46 -0.68 -0.40
N GLY A 215 3.39 -0.68 0.93
CA GLY A 215 3.92 0.41 1.74
C GLY A 215 4.79 -0.05 2.91
N SER A 216 5.58 0.88 3.44
CA SER A 216 6.41 0.65 4.63
C SER A 216 6.78 1.96 5.34
N VAL A 217 7.22 1.82 6.59
CA VAL A 217 7.68 2.89 7.47
C VAL A 217 8.98 2.45 8.13
N SER A 218 10.03 3.29 8.12
CA SER A 218 11.38 2.83 8.47
C SER A 218 11.73 2.84 9.96
N ALA A 219 10.91 3.44 10.82
CA ALA A 219 11.21 3.57 12.25
C ALA A 219 9.94 3.56 13.10
N ALA A 220 10.10 3.16 14.37
CA ALA A 220 9.03 3.10 15.36
C ALA A 220 8.39 4.48 15.61
N ALA A 221 7.17 4.45 16.17
CA ALA A 221 6.37 5.63 16.49
C ALA A 221 6.07 6.51 15.26
N ASP A 222 5.82 5.89 14.10
CA ASP A 222 5.48 6.59 12.87
C ASP A 222 4.51 5.75 12.02
N PHE A 223 3.91 6.37 11.02
CA PHE A 223 2.90 5.75 10.17
C PHE A 223 2.93 6.29 8.73
N LEU A 224 2.36 5.49 7.85
CA LEU A 224 2.02 5.79 6.47
C LEU A 224 0.50 5.65 6.32
N LEU A 225 -0.18 6.74 5.95
CA LEU A 225 -1.62 6.77 5.70
C LEU A 225 -1.86 6.99 4.22
N VAL A 226 -2.56 6.08 3.56
CA VAL A 226 -2.95 6.22 2.16
C VAL A 226 -4.43 6.60 2.08
N TYR A 227 -4.70 7.77 1.51
CA TYR A 227 -6.07 8.27 1.33
C TYR A 227 -6.70 7.76 0.04
N SER A 228 -5.89 7.61 -1.01
CA SER A 228 -6.34 7.06 -2.28
C SER A 228 -5.18 6.52 -3.08
N ALA A 229 -5.47 5.50 -3.89
CA ALA A 229 -4.62 5.02 -4.95
C ALA A 229 -5.48 4.66 -6.15
N HIS A 230 -5.02 4.98 -7.35
CA HIS A 230 -5.66 4.53 -8.59
C HIS A 230 -4.62 4.12 -9.62
N VAL A 231 -5.03 3.25 -10.54
CA VAL A 231 -4.19 2.76 -11.63
C VAL A 231 -4.89 3.05 -12.94
N VAL A 232 -4.15 3.59 -13.90
CA VAL A 232 -4.59 3.77 -15.27
C VAL A 232 -3.75 2.89 -16.17
N VAL A 233 -4.40 2.10 -17.00
CA VAL A 233 -3.75 1.19 -17.94
C VAL A 233 -4.04 1.62 -19.36
N PHE A 234 -2.97 1.85 -20.10
CA PHE A 234 -2.94 2.08 -21.53
C PHE A 234 -2.44 0.79 -22.18
N PRO A 235 -3.30 0.03 -22.88
CA PRO A 235 -2.91 -1.24 -23.49
C PRO A 235 -1.81 -1.05 -24.54
#